data_AF-A0A8J7CSG5-F1
#
_entry.id   AF-A0A8J7CSG5-F1
#
_cell.length_a   1.000
_cell.length_b   1.000
_cell.length_c   1.000
_cell.angle_alpha   90.00
_cell.angle_beta   90.00
_cell.angle_gamma   90.00
#
_symmetry.space_group_name_H-M   'P 1'
#
loop_
_entity.id
_entity.type
_entity.pdbx_description
1 polymer ?
#
loop_
_entity_poly.entity_id
_entity_poly.type
_entity_poly.pdbx_seq_one_letter_code
_entity_poly.pdbx_strand_id
1 'polypeptide(L)'
;MPIKAILFDLDGTLLPIDTDQFVAGYIRTLSGYVSHLVDPNLFVKQLFASTAAMIQNRDPGKTNKEVFDEDFYPKVGNGEALIPLVDLFYAEEFPKLSSIVHPHPFTSDLIRTVKEKGYRTAVATNPLFPKSAIEQRILWTGAR
;
A
#
# COMPACT_ATOMS: atom_id res chain seq x y z
N MET A 1 -3.83 14.55 31.37
CA MET A 1 -2.51 14.49 30.68
C MET A 1 -2.62 15.27 29.38
N PRO A 2 -1.63 16.11 29.00
CA PRO A 2 -1.68 16.79 27.71
C PRO A 2 -1.47 15.80 26.56
N ILE A 3 -2.16 16.02 25.44
CA ILE A 3 -1.96 15.26 24.19
C ILE A 3 -0.53 15.52 23.71
N LYS A 4 0.25 14.45 23.48
CA LYS A 4 1.66 14.53 23.06
C LYS A 4 1.90 14.23 21.58
N ALA A 5 0.95 13.56 20.93
CA ALA A 5 1.03 13.15 19.55
C ALA A 5 -0.38 12.96 18.96
N ILE A 6 -0.50 13.17 17.65
CA ILE A 6 -1.69 12.85 16.87
C ILE A 6 -1.27 11.84 15.79
N LEU A 7 -1.90 10.66 15.81
CA LEU A 7 -1.69 9.62 14.82
C LEU A 7 -2.84 9.67 13.83
N PHE A 8 -2.52 9.68 12.54
CA PHE A 8 -3.50 9.72 11.47
C PHE A 8 -3.55 8.39 10.75
N ASP A 9 -4.74 7.86 10.55
CA ASP A 9 -4.92 6.86 9.50
C ASP A 9 -4.73 7.51 8.11
N LEU A 10 -4.44 6.69 7.10
CA LEU A 10 -4.17 7.15 5.74
C LEU A 10 -5.43 7.06 4.86
N ASP A 11 -5.79 5.84 4.46
CA ASP A 11 -6.85 5.58 3.48
C ASP A 11 -8.24 5.84 4.10
N GLY A 12 -9.01 6.74 3.49
CA GLY A 12 -10.30 7.19 4.03
C GLY A 12 -10.20 8.27 5.11
N THR A 13 -8.98 8.67 5.52
CA THR A 13 -8.73 9.74 6.50
C THR A 13 -7.92 10.89 5.90
N LEU A 14 -6.60 10.73 5.72
CA LEU A 14 -5.77 11.76 5.07
C LEU A 14 -5.89 11.73 3.54
N LEU A 15 -6.14 10.54 2.99
CA LEU A 15 -6.34 10.30 1.58
C LEU A 15 -7.79 9.83 1.37
N PRO A 16 -8.70 10.68 0.87
CA PRO A 16 -10.10 10.30 0.68
C PRO A 16 -10.21 9.42 -0.57
N ILE A 17 -9.91 8.14 -0.39
CA ILE A 17 -9.88 7.14 -1.43
C ILE A 17 -11.03 6.16 -1.23
N ASP A 18 -11.73 5.83 -2.30
CA ASP A 18 -12.56 4.63 -2.32
C ASP A 18 -11.62 3.42 -2.39
N THR A 19 -11.42 2.77 -1.24
CA THR A 19 -10.47 1.68 -1.10
C THR A 19 -10.78 0.53 -2.05
N ASP A 20 -12.06 0.21 -2.27
CA ASP A 20 -12.45 -0.90 -3.14
C ASP A 20 -12.16 -0.57 -4.59
N GLN A 21 -12.51 0.65 -5.04
CA GLN A 21 -12.18 1.12 -6.39
C GLN A 21 -10.67 1.17 -6.63
N PHE A 22 -9.91 1.67 -5.65
CA PHE A 22 -8.46 1.75 -5.74
C PHE A 22 -7.82 0.37 -5.82
N VAL A 23 -8.19 -0.54 -4.92
CA VAL A 23 -7.66 -1.91 -4.91
C VAL A 23 -7.99 -2.62 -6.22
N ALA A 24 -9.20 -2.47 -6.75
CA ALA A 24 -9.57 -3.04 -8.04
C ALA A 24 -8.72 -2.49 -9.21
N GLY A 25 -8.48 -1.17 -9.23
CA GLY A 25 -7.61 -0.53 -10.22
C GLY A 25 -6.15 -0.97 -10.11
N TYR A 26 -5.61 -0.95 -8.89
CA TYR A 26 -4.25 -1.38 -8.57
C TYR A 26 -4.00 -2.83 -8.99
N ILE A 27 -4.88 -3.75 -8.61
CA ILE A 27 -4.75 -5.18 -8.93
C ILE A 27 -4.78 -5.39 -10.44
N ARG A 28 -5.70 -4.73 -11.17
CA ARG A 28 -5.78 -4.81 -12.62
C ARG A 28 -4.48 -4.37 -13.29
N THR A 29 -3.92 -3.23 -12.86
CA THR A 29 -2.67 -2.70 -13.41
C THR A 29 -1.50 -3.64 -13.12
N LEU A 30 -1.38 -4.13 -11.88
CA LEU A 30 -0.29 -5.04 -11.48
C LEU A 30 -0.38 -6.38 -12.23
N SER A 31 -1.55 -7.02 -12.27
CA SER A 31 -1.72 -8.30 -12.98
C SER A 31 -1.50 -8.16 -14.48
N GLY A 32 -1.85 -7.00 -15.06
CA GLY A 32 -1.58 -6.69 -16.46
C GLY A 32 -0.08 -6.51 -16.73
N TYR A 33 0.63 -5.81 -15.84
CA TYR A 33 2.06 -5.55 -15.95
C TYR A 33 2.89 -6.85 -16.01
N VAL A 34 2.53 -7.84 -15.20
CA VAL A 34 3.24 -9.13 -15.12
C VAL A 34 2.66 -10.23 -16.02
N SER A 35 1.64 -9.91 -16.82
CA SER A 35 0.87 -10.90 -17.61
C SER A 35 1.70 -11.70 -18.62
N HIS A 36 2.87 -11.18 -19.00
CA HIS A 36 3.82 -11.86 -19.89
C HIS A 36 4.57 -13.02 -19.20
N LEU A 37 4.54 -13.09 -17.86
CA LEU A 37 5.14 -14.18 -17.08
C LEU A 37 4.09 -15.10 -16.44
N VAL A 38 2.95 -14.56 -16.01
CA VAL A 38 1.93 -15.31 -15.27
C VAL A 38 0.55 -14.95 -15.78
N ASP A 39 -0.33 -15.95 -15.90
CA ASP A 39 -1.74 -15.73 -16.19
C ASP A 39 -2.36 -14.73 -15.17
N PRO A 40 -3.00 -13.64 -15.62
CA PRO A 40 -3.53 -12.62 -14.72
C PRO A 40 -4.53 -13.17 -13.68
N ASN A 41 -5.37 -14.15 -14.04
CA ASN A 41 -6.35 -14.70 -13.10
C ASN A 41 -5.67 -15.56 -12.03
N LEU A 42 -4.68 -16.37 -12.43
CA LEU A 42 -3.84 -17.11 -11.49
C LEU A 42 -3.09 -16.18 -10.54
N PHE A 43 -2.48 -15.12 -11.08
CA PHE A 43 -1.77 -14.10 -10.30
C PHE A 43 -2.67 -13.46 -9.25
N VAL A 44 -3.85 -12.96 -9.65
CA VAL A 44 -4.80 -12.31 -8.74
C VAL A 44 -5.30 -13.27 -7.68
N LYS A 45 -5.62 -14.51 -8.07
CA LYS A 45 -6.04 -15.55 -7.12
C LYS A 45 -4.97 -15.81 -6.07
N GLN A 46 -3.70 -15.96 -6.48
CA GLN A 46 -2.61 -16.21 -5.57
C GLN A 46 -2.30 -14.98 -4.70
N LEU A 47 -2.41 -13.76 -5.25
CA LEU A 47 -2.24 -12.51 -4.52
C LEU A 47 -3.19 -12.45 -3.31
N PHE A 48 -4.49 -12.68 -3.54
CA PHE A 48 -5.47 -12.69 -2.45
C PHE A 48 -5.24 -13.82 -1.44
N ALA A 49 -4.85 -15.01 -1.91
CA ALA A 49 -4.54 -16.13 -1.01
C ALA A 49 -3.36 -15.81 -0.09
N SER A 50 -2.28 -15.25 -0.63
CA SER A 50 -1.10 -14.87 0.14
C SER A 50 -1.34 -13.66 1.04
N THR A 51 -2.18 -12.70 0.64
CA THR A 51 -2.64 -11.63 1.54
C THR A 51 -3.44 -12.18 2.71
N ALA A 52 -4.32 -13.17 2.48
CA ALA A 52 -5.07 -13.82 3.55
C ALA A 52 -4.15 -14.60 4.50
N ALA A 53 -3.15 -15.33 3.98
CA ALA A 53 -2.15 -16.02 4.79
C ALA A 53 -1.35 -15.05 5.67
N MET A 54 -0.90 -13.93 5.09
CA MET A 54 -0.22 -12.84 5.79
C MET A 54 -1.08 -12.26 6.94
N ILE A 55 -2.36 -11.98 6.69
CA ILE A 55 -3.28 -11.44 7.71
C ILE A 55 -3.52 -12.42 8.86
N GLN A 56 -3.58 -13.72 8.55
CA GLN A 56 -3.84 -14.76 9.54
C GLN A 56 -2.60 -15.13 10.36
N ASN A 57 -1.41 -14.76 9.91
CA ASN A 57 -0.18 -15.06 10.61
C ASN A 57 -0.11 -14.38 11.98
N ARG A 58 0.27 -15.16 12.99
CA ARG A 58 0.42 -14.71 14.39
C ARG A 58 1.86 -14.79 14.90
N ASP A 59 2.80 -15.23 14.06
CA ASP A 59 4.21 -15.35 14.43
C ASP A 59 4.85 -13.95 14.57
N PRO A 60 5.28 -13.54 15.78
CA PRO A 60 5.91 -12.24 15.99
C PRO A 60 7.34 -12.16 15.44
N GLY A 61 7.94 -13.30 15.06
CA GLY A 61 9.27 -13.36 14.47
C GLY A 61 9.30 -13.08 12.97
N LYS A 62 8.14 -12.94 12.32
CA LYS A 62 8.03 -12.68 10.88
C LYS A 62 7.33 -11.36 10.59
N THR A 63 7.85 -10.65 9.62
CA THR A 63 7.18 -9.50 9.01
C THR A 63 6.07 -9.95 8.07
N ASN A 64 5.10 -9.07 7.85
CA ASN A 64 4.05 -9.27 6.84
C ASN A 64 4.63 -9.59 5.46
N LYS A 65 5.72 -8.90 5.07
CA LYS A 65 6.40 -9.12 3.79
C LYS A 65 6.97 -10.53 3.69
N GLU A 66 7.65 -11.02 4.72
CA GLU A 66 8.23 -12.37 4.71
C GLU A 66 7.14 -13.43 4.57
N VAL A 67 6.04 -13.32 5.33
CA VAL A 67 4.93 -14.28 5.24
C VAL A 67 4.30 -14.25 3.85
N PHE A 68 4.08 -13.06 3.28
CA PHE A 68 3.53 -12.93 1.94
C PHE A 68 4.47 -13.53 0.90
N ASP A 69 5.76 -13.18 0.93
CA ASP A 69 6.75 -13.62 -0.07
C ASP A 69 6.94 -15.15 -0.04
N GLU A 70 7.05 -15.73 1.16
CA GLU A 70 7.20 -17.19 1.36
C GLU A 70 5.97 -17.97 0.87
N ASP A 71 4.77 -17.39 0.94
CA ASP A 71 3.55 -18.02 0.44
C ASP A 71 3.35 -17.79 -1.06
N PHE A 72 3.62 -16.58 -1.55
CA PHE A 72 3.26 -16.11 -2.88
C PHE A 72 4.19 -16.63 -3.98
N TYR A 73 5.51 -16.36 -3.87
CA TYR A 73 6.45 -16.62 -4.96
C TYR A 73 6.57 -18.11 -5.32
N PRO A 74 6.52 -19.07 -4.37
CA PRO A 74 6.53 -20.48 -4.72
C PRO A 74 5.26 -20.97 -5.45
N LYS A 75 4.14 -20.25 -5.34
CA LYS A 75 2.81 -20.69 -5.81
C LYS A 75 2.29 -19.95 -7.03
N VAL A 76 2.75 -18.73 -7.27
CA VAL A 76 2.26 -17.86 -8.36
C VAL A 76 2.76 -18.29 -9.75
N GLY A 77 3.83 -19.09 -9.81
CA GLY A 77 4.52 -19.45 -11.05
C GLY A 77 5.51 -18.35 -11.47
N ASN A 78 6.70 -18.75 -11.94
CA ASN A 78 7.79 -17.80 -12.30
C ASN A 78 8.16 -16.81 -11.18
N GLY A 79 8.07 -17.23 -9.91
CA GLY A 79 8.24 -16.36 -8.75
C GLY A 79 9.56 -15.58 -8.74
N GLU A 80 10.69 -16.24 -9.02
CA GLU A 80 12.00 -15.56 -9.06
C GLU A 80 12.06 -14.45 -10.12
N ALA A 81 11.43 -14.66 -11.28
CA ALA A 81 11.38 -13.67 -12.35
C ALA A 81 10.41 -12.51 -12.05
N LEU A 82 9.41 -12.74 -11.17
CA LEU A 82 8.46 -11.71 -10.77
C LEU A 82 9.05 -10.70 -9.78
N ILE A 83 9.94 -11.11 -8.88
CA ILE A 83 10.52 -10.24 -7.84
C ILE A 83 11.01 -8.89 -8.40
N PRO A 84 11.92 -8.85 -9.40
CA PRO A 84 12.41 -7.58 -9.93
C PRO A 84 11.33 -6.77 -10.66
N LEU A 85 10.33 -7.43 -11.25
CA LEU A 85 9.22 -6.74 -11.93
C LEU A 85 8.24 -6.12 -10.95
N VAL A 86 7.98 -6.77 -9.81
CA VAL A 86 7.12 -6.20 -8.76
C VAL A 86 7.78 -4.95 -8.16
N ASP A 87 9.09 -4.98 -7.92
CA ASP A 87 9.84 -3.81 -7.47
C ASP A 87 9.79 -2.68 -8.51
N LEU A 88 9.99 -2.99 -9.79
CA LEU A 88 9.90 -2.02 -10.87
C LEU A 88 8.49 -1.43 -11.02
N PHE A 89 7.45 -2.25 -10.87
CA PHE A 89 6.06 -1.80 -10.85
C PHE A 89 5.84 -0.76 -9.75
N TYR A 90 6.31 -1.00 -8.52
CA TYR A 90 6.15 -0.03 -7.44
C TYR A 90 6.96 1.26 -7.63
N ALA A 91 8.08 1.18 -8.36
CA ALA A 91 8.90 2.34 -8.69
C ALA A 91 8.30 3.20 -9.81
N GLU A 92 7.73 2.58 -10.85
CA GLU A 92 7.40 3.27 -12.10
C GLU A 92 5.91 3.35 -12.41
N GLU A 93 5.15 2.28 -12.18
CA GLU A 93 3.74 2.20 -12.55
C GLU A 93 2.80 2.58 -11.40
N PHE A 94 3.10 2.15 -10.17
CA PHE A 94 2.29 2.47 -8.99
C PHE A 94 2.11 3.99 -8.76
N PRO A 95 3.14 4.85 -8.92
CA PRO A 95 2.96 6.31 -8.77
C PRO A 95 1.92 6.90 -9.72
N LYS A 96 1.69 6.31 -10.89
CA LYS A 96 0.71 6.78 -11.88
C LYS A 96 -0.73 6.60 -11.42
N LEU A 97 -0.97 5.72 -10.44
CA LEU A 97 -2.28 5.56 -9.80
C LEU A 97 -2.69 6.79 -8.98
N SER A 98 -1.80 7.75 -8.72
CA SER A 98 -2.17 9.06 -8.16
C SER A 98 -3.24 9.78 -8.99
N SER A 99 -3.31 9.52 -10.30
CA SER A 99 -4.30 10.14 -11.20
C SER A 99 -5.76 9.81 -10.88
N ILE A 100 -6.01 8.69 -10.18
CA ILE A 100 -7.37 8.29 -9.74
C ILE A 100 -7.65 8.72 -8.30
N VAL A 101 -6.73 9.46 -7.66
CA VAL A 101 -6.84 9.89 -6.27
C VAL A 101 -6.91 11.41 -6.21
N HIS A 102 -7.85 11.92 -5.41
CA HIS A 102 -8.05 13.36 -5.23
C HIS A 102 -7.77 13.71 -3.76
N PRO A 103 -6.72 14.49 -3.44
CA PRO A 103 -6.46 14.88 -2.06
C PRO A 103 -7.60 15.73 -1.50
N HIS A 104 -7.91 15.56 -0.21
CA HIS A 104 -8.88 16.44 0.45
C HIS A 104 -8.28 17.85 0.57
N PRO A 105 -9.03 18.92 0.23
CA PRO A 105 -8.49 20.29 0.23
C PRO A 105 -7.97 20.74 1.61
N PHE A 106 -8.44 20.12 2.69
CA PHE A 106 -8.05 20.45 4.07
C PHE A 106 -6.91 19.58 4.64
N THR A 107 -6.47 18.52 3.95
CA THR A 107 -5.45 17.62 4.51
C THR A 107 -4.14 18.35 4.81
N SER A 108 -3.64 19.14 3.87
CA SER A 108 -2.39 19.90 4.06
C SER A 108 -2.50 20.94 5.18
N ASP A 109 -3.64 21.65 5.26
CA ASP A 109 -3.89 22.66 6.29
C ASP A 109 -4.00 22.04 7.69
N LEU A 110 -4.69 20.91 7.81
CA LEU A 110 -4.80 20.13 9.05
C LEU A 110 -3.41 19.71 9.55
N ILE A 111 -2.61 19.09 8.69
CA ILE A 111 -1.27 18.62 9.07
C ILE A 111 -0.37 19.79 9.46
N ARG A 112 -0.43 20.91 8.72
CA ARG A 112 0.30 22.14 9.06
C ARG A 112 -0.10 22.68 10.43
N THR A 113 -1.39 22.87 10.69
CA THR A 113 -1.90 23.38 11.98
C THR A 113 -1.52 22.47 13.15
N VAL A 114 -1.56 21.16 12.97
CA VAL A 114 -1.17 20.22 14.04
C VAL A 114 0.31 20.32 14.35
N LYS A 115 1.18 20.43 13.33
CA LYS A 115 2.61 20.65 13.51
C LYS A 115 2.91 22.00 14.17
N GLU A 116 2.25 23.08 13.74
CA GLU A 116 2.42 24.44 14.32
C GLU A 116 2.04 24.50 15.80
N LYS A 117 1.07 23.69 16.24
CA LYS A 117 0.69 23.55 17.64
C LYS A 117 1.68 22.72 18.48
N GLY A 118 2.77 22.24 17.89
CA GLY A 118 3.83 21.49 18.58
C GLY A 118 3.52 20.01 18.81
N TYR A 119 2.48 19.45 18.17
CA TYR A 119 2.19 18.03 18.28
C TYR A 119 3.14 17.20 17.42
N ARG A 120 3.61 16.08 17.96
CA ARG A 120 4.23 15.03 17.15
C ARG A 120 3.17 14.38 16.27
N THR A 121 3.49 14.11 15.02
CA THR A 121 2.57 13.49 14.07
C THR A 121 3.19 12.26 13.45
N ALA A 122 2.36 11.25 13.18
CA ALA A 122 2.75 10.08 12.40
C ALA A 122 1.52 9.51 11.69
N VAL A 123 1.76 8.81 10.58
CA VAL A 123 0.74 7.98 9.93
C VAL A 123 0.73 6.61 10.61
N ALA A 124 -0.45 6.13 10.97
CA ALA A 124 -0.71 4.82 11.56
C ALA A 124 -1.76 4.11 10.71
N THR A 125 -1.32 3.43 9.66
CA THR A 125 -2.17 2.76 8.67
C THR A 125 -1.97 1.24 8.68
N ASN A 126 -2.88 0.51 8.02
CA ASN A 126 -2.81 -0.95 7.91
C ASN A 126 -1.63 -1.38 7.02
N PRO A 127 -0.66 -2.17 7.52
CA PRO A 127 0.58 -2.50 6.81
C PRO A 127 0.40 -3.67 5.82
N LEU A 128 -0.59 -3.59 4.93
CA LEU A 128 -0.79 -4.58 3.86
C LEU A 128 0.04 -4.28 2.61
N PHE A 129 0.25 -2.99 2.33
CA PHE A 129 1.04 -2.54 1.19
C PHE A 129 2.53 -2.50 1.55
N PRO A 130 3.43 -2.68 0.58
CA PRO A 130 4.84 -2.38 0.76
C PRO A 130 5.06 -0.94 1.25
N LYS A 131 6.15 -0.73 1.99
CA LYS A 131 6.51 0.58 2.54
C LYS A 131 6.54 1.68 1.49
N SER A 132 7.12 1.41 0.31
CA SER A 132 7.19 2.36 -0.81
C SER A 132 5.80 2.81 -1.27
N ALA A 133 4.84 1.88 -1.35
CA ALA A 133 3.46 2.19 -1.71
C ALA A 133 2.73 3.02 -0.63
N ILE A 134 3.05 2.83 0.64
CA ILE A 134 2.54 3.69 1.73
C ILE A 134 3.13 5.10 1.61
N GLU A 135 4.44 5.22 1.44
CA GLU A 135 5.13 6.50 1.29
C GLU A 135 4.63 7.29 0.07
N GLN A 136 4.43 6.62 -1.09
CA GLN A 136 3.84 7.23 -2.28
C GLN A 136 2.44 7.77 -2.00
N ARG A 137 1.57 6.98 -1.33
CA ARG A 137 0.22 7.43 -0.98
C ARG A 137 0.21 8.60 0.01
N ILE A 138 1.18 8.66 0.93
CA ILE A 138 1.37 9.84 1.78
C ILE A 138 1.67 11.08 0.93
N LEU A 139 2.51 10.97 -0.11
CA LEU A 139 2.78 12.07 -1.02
C LEU A 139 1.54 12.54 -1.78
N TRP A 140 0.64 11.61 -2.13
CA TRP A 140 -0.61 11.93 -2.84
C TRP A 140 -1.59 12.74 -1.98
N THR A 141 -1.42 12.76 -0.65
CA THR A 141 -2.24 13.61 0.24
C THR A 141 -1.98 15.10 0.07
N GLY A 142 -0.85 15.48 -0.54
CA GLY A 142 -0.40 16.87 -0.61
C GLY A 142 0.07 17.45 0.74
N ALA A 143 0.04 16.68 1.83
CA ALA A 143 0.57 17.10 3.12
C ALA A 143 2.09 16.94 3.13
N ARG A 144 2.81 18.05 3.32
CA ARG A 144 4.27 18.09 3.54
C ARG A 144 4.58 18.46 4.99
#